data_AF-A0A942BDX9-F1
#
_entry.id   AF-A0A942BDX9-F1
#
_cell.length_a   1.000
_cell.length_b   1.000
_cell.length_c   1.000
_cell.angle_alpha   90.00
_cell.angle_beta   90.00
_cell.angle_gamma   90.00
#
_symmetry.space_group_name_H-M   'P 1'
#
loop_
_entity.id
_entity.type
_entity.pdbx_description
1 polymer ?
#
loop_
_entity_poly.entity_id
_entity_poly.type
_entity_poly.pdbx_seq_one_letter_code
_entity_poly.pdbx_strand_id
1 'polypeptide(L)'
;MTLGALVFLALSVSRKEVVITIDDLCFVGAATDFATVRANTELLLKPIAEQKIPAIGFVVGSSFDRYKPQERQALYDLWVKAGCQLGNHTWTHANYDEVSSQAYEAEIKRTD
;
A
#
# COMPACT_ATOMS: atom_id res chain seq x y z
N MET A 1 -60.38 14.82 -0.24
CA MET A 1 -59.17 14.02 -0.50
C MET A 1 -57.99 14.99 -0.54
N THR A 2 -57.28 15.15 0.56
CA THR A 2 -56.12 16.05 0.67
C THR A 2 -54.86 15.25 0.35
N LEU A 3 -54.22 15.55 -0.78
CA LEU A 3 -52.94 14.98 -1.17
C LEU A 3 -51.85 15.74 -0.38
N GLY A 4 -51.22 15.06 0.59
CA GLY A 4 -50.08 15.61 1.32
C GLY A 4 -48.81 15.51 0.47
N ALA A 5 -48.14 16.63 0.22
CA ALA A 5 -46.84 16.64 -0.43
C ALA A 5 -45.75 16.26 0.58
N LEU A 6 -45.01 15.17 0.31
CA LEU A 6 -43.78 14.84 1.03
C LEU A 6 -42.66 15.75 0.54
N VAL A 7 -42.06 16.51 1.44
CA VAL A 7 -40.81 17.25 1.20
C VAL A 7 -39.66 16.39 1.70
N PHE A 8 -38.77 15.95 0.80
CA PHE A 8 -37.51 15.33 1.18
C PHE A 8 -36.47 16.43 1.42
N LEU A 9 -36.08 16.62 2.69
CA LEU A 9 -34.97 17.49 3.05
C LEU A 9 -33.66 16.73 2.81
N ALA A 10 -32.88 17.16 1.82
CA ALA A 10 -31.54 16.61 1.59
C ALA A 10 -30.60 17.12 2.68
N LEU A 11 -30.35 16.30 3.70
CA LEU A 11 -29.31 16.56 4.69
C LEU A 11 -27.94 16.27 4.05
N SER A 12 -27.13 17.31 3.85
CA SER A 12 -25.73 17.13 3.46
C SER A 12 -24.93 16.63 4.66
N VAL A 13 -24.80 15.30 4.79
CA VAL A 13 -23.83 14.71 5.72
C VAL A 13 -22.44 14.86 5.11
N SER A 14 -21.59 15.66 5.76
CA SER A 14 -20.16 15.69 5.45
C SER A 14 -19.55 14.34 5.82
N ARG A 15 -19.28 13.50 4.83
CA ARG A 15 -18.61 12.21 5.03
C ARG A 15 -17.15 12.47 5.43
N LYS A 16 -16.72 11.93 6.57
CA LYS A 16 -15.31 11.91 6.95
C LYS A 16 -14.68 10.72 6.26
N GLU A 17 -13.69 10.97 5.42
CA GLU A 17 -12.97 9.95 4.66
C GLU A 17 -11.51 9.95 5.09
N VAL A 18 -10.92 8.76 5.18
CA VAL A 18 -9.51 8.53 5.53
C VAL A 18 -8.99 7.45 4.59
N VAL A 19 -7.74 7.61 4.14
CA VAL A 19 -7.00 6.60 3.38
C VAL A 19 -5.86 6.09 4.26
N ILE A 20 -5.67 4.77 4.30
CA ILE A 20 -4.53 4.15 4.97
C ILE A 20 -3.46 3.84 3.93
N THR A 21 -2.26 4.38 4.15
CA THR A 21 -1.07 4.08 3.35
C THR A 21 0.02 3.49 4.23
N ILE A 22 0.83 2.61 3.67
CA ILE A 22 1.95 1.97 4.36
C ILE A 22 3.16 2.04 3.43
N ASP A 23 4.23 2.69 3.89
CA ASP A 23 5.44 2.90 3.09
C ASP A 23 6.49 1.82 3.41
N ASP A 24 7.58 1.82 2.64
CA ASP A 24 8.77 0.99 2.86
C ASP A 24 8.54 -0.54 2.83
N LEU A 25 7.65 -1.00 1.95
CA LEU A 25 7.49 -2.43 1.72
C LEU A 25 8.81 -3.07 1.23
N CYS A 26 9.14 -4.32 1.61
CA CYS A 26 8.30 -5.23 2.42
C CYS A 26 8.40 -5.07 3.93
N PHE A 27 9.49 -4.51 4.48
CA PHE A 27 9.70 -4.19 5.90
C PHE A 27 11.09 -3.54 6.05
N VAL A 28 11.17 -2.43 6.77
CA VAL A 28 12.43 -1.75 7.15
C VAL A 28 13.14 -2.49 8.30
N GLY A 29 14.47 -2.58 8.25
CA GLY A 29 15.32 -3.04 9.36
C GLY A 29 15.98 -4.42 9.20
N ALA A 30 16.54 -4.93 10.31
CA ALA A 30 17.44 -6.10 10.36
C ALA A 30 16.76 -7.46 10.14
N ALA A 31 15.43 -7.51 10.03
CA ALA A 31 14.72 -8.72 9.64
C ALA A 31 14.95 -8.98 8.14
N THR A 32 16.01 -9.73 7.83
CA THR A 32 16.40 -9.99 6.44
C THR A 32 15.88 -11.32 5.90
N ASP A 33 15.59 -12.30 6.76
CA ASP A 33 15.14 -13.61 6.28
C ASP A 33 13.67 -13.58 5.84
N PHE A 34 13.38 -14.36 4.80
CA PHE A 34 12.06 -14.39 4.18
C PHE A 34 10.96 -14.86 5.15
N ALA A 35 11.23 -15.81 6.03
CA ALA A 35 10.21 -16.37 6.92
C ALA A 35 9.72 -15.35 7.94
N THR A 36 10.65 -14.60 8.54
CA THR A 36 10.33 -13.50 9.47
C THR A 36 9.55 -12.40 8.78
N VAL A 37 9.99 -11.95 7.60
CA VAL A 37 9.30 -10.89 6.84
C VAL A 37 7.91 -11.33 6.42
N ARG A 38 7.77 -12.58 5.95
CA ARG A 38 6.46 -13.15 5.62
C ARG A 38 5.53 -13.17 6.82
N ALA A 39 5.99 -13.68 7.96
CA ALA A 39 5.17 -13.78 9.18
C ALA A 39 4.73 -12.40 9.68
N ASN A 40 5.62 -11.40 9.66
CA ASN A 40 5.29 -10.03 10.05
C ASN A 40 4.33 -9.37 9.05
N THR A 41 4.49 -9.64 7.76
CA THR A 41 3.56 -9.16 6.71
C THR A 41 2.17 -9.76 6.92
N GLU A 42 2.07 -11.06 7.17
CA GLU A 42 0.80 -11.73 7.47
C GLU A 42 0.14 -11.17 8.73
N LEU A 43 0.93 -10.92 9.79
CA LEU A 43 0.45 -10.31 11.03
C LEU A 43 -0.11 -8.90 10.81
N LEU A 44 0.59 -8.06 10.04
CA LEU A 44 0.18 -6.71 9.68
C LEU A 44 -1.11 -6.71 8.85
N LEU A 45 -1.20 -7.59 7.86
CA LEU A 45 -2.30 -7.63 6.90
C LEU A 45 -3.56 -8.32 7.44
N LYS A 46 -3.44 -9.16 8.47
CA LYS A 46 -4.57 -9.88 9.07
C LYS A 46 -5.76 -8.96 9.42
N PRO A 47 -5.60 -7.90 10.24
CA PRO A 47 -6.73 -7.01 10.56
C PRO A 47 -7.25 -6.24 9.35
N ILE A 48 -6.38 -5.89 8.40
CA ILE A 48 -6.77 -5.20 7.15
C ILE A 48 -7.72 -6.10 6.34
N ALA A 49 -7.35 -7.37 6.17
CA ALA A 49 -8.16 -8.35 5.46
C ALA A 49 -9.47 -8.68 6.18
N GLU A 50 -9.42 -8.96 7.49
CA GLU A 50 -10.60 -9.35 8.30
C GLU A 50 -11.64 -8.23 8.36
N GLN A 51 -11.20 -6.97 8.45
CA GLN A 51 -12.08 -5.81 8.53
C GLN A 51 -12.37 -5.17 7.17
N LYS A 52 -11.79 -5.71 6.09
CA LYS A 52 -11.91 -5.20 4.71
C LYS A 52 -11.54 -3.72 4.60
N ILE A 53 -10.47 -3.33 5.29
CA ILE A 53 -9.99 -1.95 5.28
C ILE A 53 -9.24 -1.71 3.97
N PRO A 54 -9.66 -0.75 3.13
CA PRO A 54 -8.91 -0.38 1.93
C PRO A 54 -7.58 0.27 2.34
N ALA A 55 -6.47 -0.24 1.81
CA ALA A 55 -5.13 0.30 2.09
C ALA A 55 -4.24 0.24 0.84
N ILE A 56 -3.22 1.11 0.81
CA ILE A 56 -2.21 1.17 -0.25
C ILE A 56 -0.84 0.90 0.37
N GLY A 57 -0.10 -0.08 -0.16
CA GLY A 57 1.29 -0.35 0.22
C GLY A 57 2.27 0.20 -0.82
N PHE A 58 3.20 1.07 -0.42
CA PHE A 58 4.20 1.67 -1.30
C PHE A 58 5.52 0.88 -1.28
N VAL A 59 5.91 0.35 -2.44
CA VAL A 59 7.02 -0.60 -2.63
C VAL A 59 8.31 0.12 -2.98
N VAL A 60 9.35 -0.10 -2.17
CA VAL A 60 10.73 0.22 -2.56
C VAL A 60 11.25 -0.96 -3.39
N GLY A 61 11.46 -0.76 -4.69
CA GLY A 61 11.73 -1.87 -5.62
C GLY A 61 12.93 -2.74 -5.24
N SER A 62 14.05 -2.11 -4.82
CA SER A 62 15.26 -2.83 -4.43
C SER A 62 15.14 -3.59 -3.11
N SER A 63 14.19 -3.25 -2.22
CA SER A 63 13.99 -3.93 -0.93
C SER A 63 13.62 -5.41 -1.10
N PHE A 64 13.14 -5.78 -2.28
CA PHE A 64 12.78 -7.15 -2.61
C PHE A 64 13.92 -7.95 -3.27
N ASP A 65 14.96 -7.32 -3.82
CA ASP A 65 16.04 -8.00 -4.56
C ASP A 65 16.84 -9.02 -3.72
N ARG A 66 16.77 -8.90 -2.40
CA ARG A 66 17.34 -9.88 -1.46
C ARG A 66 16.62 -11.24 -1.45
N TYR A 67 15.43 -11.35 -2.05
CA TYR A 67 14.63 -12.57 -2.08
C TYR A 67 14.58 -13.21 -3.46
N LYS A 68 14.35 -14.53 -3.50
CA LYS A 68 14.14 -15.25 -4.76
C LYS A 68 12.87 -14.76 -5.45
N PRO A 69 12.76 -14.85 -6.79
CA PRO A 69 11.57 -14.41 -7.53
C PRO A 69 10.23 -14.92 -6.95
N GLN A 70 10.19 -16.18 -6.52
CA GLN A 70 8.99 -16.80 -5.94
C GLN A 70 8.64 -16.24 -4.56
N GLU A 71 9.66 -15.93 -3.76
CA GLU A 71 9.49 -15.31 -2.44
C GLU A 71 9.00 -13.86 -2.58
N ARG A 72 9.57 -13.10 -3.52
CA ARG A 72 9.11 -11.76 -3.88
C ARG A 72 7.64 -11.77 -4.28
N GLN A 73 7.27 -12.66 -5.21
CA GLN A 73 5.89 -12.79 -5.66
C GLN A 73 4.96 -13.18 -4.51
N ALA A 74 5.38 -14.10 -3.65
CA ALA A 74 4.58 -14.51 -2.51
C ALA A 74 4.30 -13.35 -1.53
N LEU A 75 5.23 -12.41 -1.36
CA LEU A 75 5.00 -11.19 -0.57
C LEU A 75 3.99 -10.27 -1.24
N TYR A 76 4.13 -9.97 -2.54
CA TYR A 76 3.15 -9.15 -3.26
C TYR A 76 1.74 -9.76 -3.21
N ASP A 77 1.65 -11.08 -3.37
CA ASP A 77 0.39 -11.81 -3.29
C ASP A 77 -0.30 -11.66 -1.94
N LEU A 78 0.44 -11.57 -0.83
CA LEU A 78 -0.14 -11.35 0.50
C LEU A 78 -0.89 -10.01 0.55
N TRP A 79 -0.27 -8.94 0.05
CA TRP A 79 -0.88 -7.60 0.01
C TRP A 79 -2.13 -7.58 -0.85
N VAL A 80 -2.06 -8.14 -2.06
CA VAL A 80 -3.23 -8.19 -2.97
C VAL A 80 -4.35 -9.04 -2.39
N LYS A 81 -4.05 -10.21 -1.80
CA LYS A 81 -5.05 -11.08 -1.16
C LYS A 81 -5.71 -10.44 0.06
N ALA A 82 -5.01 -9.55 0.77
CA ALA A 82 -5.56 -8.78 1.87
C ALA A 82 -6.50 -7.64 1.42
N GLY A 83 -6.61 -7.39 0.12
CA GLY A 83 -7.42 -6.31 -0.45
C GLY A 83 -6.67 -4.97 -0.59
N CYS A 84 -5.35 -4.97 -0.42
CA CYS A 84 -4.53 -3.77 -0.61
C CYS A 84 -4.23 -3.50 -2.08
N GLN A 85 -4.05 -2.22 -2.42
CA GLN A 85 -3.38 -1.79 -3.64
C GLN A 85 -1.87 -1.68 -3.39
N LEU A 86 -1.07 -1.80 -4.44
CA LEU A 86 0.37 -1.57 -4.39
C LEU A 86 0.73 -0.33 -5.21
N GLY A 87 1.57 0.52 -4.64
CA GLY A 87 2.09 1.74 -5.25
C GLY A 87 3.62 1.73 -5.31
N ASN A 88 4.19 2.65 -6.10
CA ASN A 88 5.62 2.81 -6.30
C ASN A 88 6.23 3.76 -5.25
N HIS A 89 7.29 3.32 -4.56
CA HIS A 89 8.04 4.12 -3.60
C HIS A 89 9.50 4.34 -4.02
N THR A 90 9.74 4.50 -5.32
CA THR A 90 11.06 4.57 -5.96
C THR A 90 11.84 3.25 -5.84
N TRP A 91 13.03 3.18 -6.45
CA TRP A 91 13.78 1.93 -6.52
C TRP A 91 14.65 1.74 -5.29
N THR A 92 15.41 2.75 -4.90
CA THR A 92 16.36 2.73 -3.77
C THR A 92 15.91 3.55 -2.57
N HIS A 93 14.70 4.13 -2.62
CA HIS A 93 14.26 5.12 -1.62
C HIS A 93 15.16 6.38 -1.66
N ALA A 94 15.48 6.85 -2.87
CA ALA A 94 16.33 8.02 -3.08
C ALA A 94 15.64 9.31 -2.62
N ASN A 95 16.37 10.18 -1.92
CA ASN A 95 15.88 11.51 -1.57
C ASN A 95 15.80 12.38 -2.83
N TYR A 96 14.59 12.84 -3.17
CA TYR A 96 14.35 13.70 -4.34
C TYR A 96 15.23 14.95 -4.35
N ASP A 97 15.47 15.55 -3.17
CA ASP A 97 16.23 16.79 -3.04
C ASP A 97 17.74 16.60 -3.24
N GLU A 98 18.22 15.35 -3.26
CA GLU A 98 19.64 14.99 -3.37
C GLU A 98 20.02 14.46 -4.75
N VAL A 99 19.04 14.16 -5.61
CA VAL A 99 19.25 13.60 -6.95
C VAL A 99 18.70 14.52 -8.02
N SER A 100 19.22 14.40 -9.25
CA SER A 100 18.61 15.10 -10.39
C SER A 100 17.20 14.57 -10.67
N SER A 101 16.34 15.40 -11.25
CA SER A 101 15.00 14.97 -11.69
C SER A 101 15.04 13.77 -12.64
N GLN A 102 16.05 13.70 -13.52
CA GLN A 102 16.28 12.57 -14.43
C GLN A 102 16.62 11.27 -13.68
N ALA A 103 17.45 11.37 -12.63
CA ALA A 103 17.78 10.23 -11.78
C ALA A 103 16.54 9.76 -10.99
N TYR A 104 15.74 10.69 -10.47
CA TYR A 104 14.50 10.35 -9.78
C TYR A 104 13.45 9.71 -10.71
N GLU A 105 13.33 10.19 -11.95
CA GLU A 105 12.46 9.56 -12.95
C GLU A 105 12.91 8.13 -13.28
N ALA A 106 14.23 7.89 -13.33
CA ALA A 106 14.76 6.54 -13.52
C ALA A 106 14.45 5.61 -12.34
N GLU A 107 14.45 6.13 -11.10
CA GLU A 107 14.03 5.39 -9.92
C GLU A 107 12.55 4.95 -10.01
N ILE A 108 11.65 5.86 -10.43
CA ILE A 108 10.22 5.54 -10.62
C ILE A 108 10.07 4.46 -11.69
N LYS A 109 10.64 4.68 -12.89
CA LYS A 109 10.50 3.76 -14.04
C LYS A 109 11.06 2.36 -13.78
N ARG A 110 12.03 2.23 -12.88
CA ARG A 110 12.62 0.94 -12.54
C ARG A 110 11.76 0.13 -11.57
N THR A 111 10.97 0.80 -10.74
CA THR A 111 10.07 0.15 -9.78
C THR A 111 8.72 -0.24 -10.38
N ASP A 112 8.24 0.48 -11.40
CA ASP A 112 7.03 0.15 -12.17
C ASP A 112 7.18 -1.13 -13.01
#